data_AF-A0A2D1AC22-F1
#
_entry.id   AF-A0A2D1AC22-F1
#
_cell.length_a   1.000
_cell.length_b   1.000
_cell.length_c   1.000
_cell.angle_alpha   90.00
_cell.angle_beta   90.00
_cell.angle_gamma   90.00
#
_symmetry.space_group_name_H-M   'P 1'
#
loop_
_entity.id
_entity.type
_entity.pdbx_description
1 polymer ?
#
loop_
_entity_poly.entity_id
_entity_poly.type
_entity_poly.pdbx_seq_one_letter_code
_entity_poly.pdbx_strand_id
1 'polypeptide(L)'
;MRNSCLAVALLTTVAVVCGGYTTKYDNFDVDQVLHNDRLLKRYHECLVSDSDAACTVEGKELKSVIPDALQTDCSQCNEKQKAQAEKVISFLIHNKPDLWQSLQNKYDPDGSYRKRHDAELKKLSS
;
A
#
# COMPACT_ATOMS: atom_id res chain seq x y z
N MET A 1 -1.65 1.64 23.75
CA MET A 1 -1.49 2.36 25.03
C MET A 1 -1.03 3.78 24.72
N ARG A 2 -1.90 4.74 25.01
CA ARG A 2 -1.65 6.20 25.17
C ARG A 2 -0.88 6.90 24.03
N ASN A 3 -1.63 7.32 23.01
CA ASN A 3 -1.16 8.28 22.00
C ASN A 3 -1.14 9.68 22.65
N SER A 4 0.04 10.25 22.83
CA SER A 4 0.20 11.62 23.34
C SER A 4 -0.12 12.63 22.25
N CYS A 5 -1.31 13.24 22.31
CA CYS A 5 -1.62 14.45 21.56
C CYS A 5 -0.98 15.66 22.27
N LEU A 6 0.02 16.28 21.66
CA LEU A 6 0.54 17.57 22.13
C LEU A 6 -0.47 18.68 21.78
N ALA A 7 -1.17 19.20 22.78
CA ALA A 7 -2.06 20.34 22.62
C ALA A 7 -1.25 21.65 22.67
N VAL A 8 -1.01 22.26 21.51
CA VAL A 8 -0.52 23.65 21.45
C VAL A 8 -1.74 24.57 21.52
N ALA A 9 -1.92 25.22 22.66
CA ALA A 9 -2.99 26.17 22.89
C ALA A 9 -2.64 27.54 22.27
N LEU A 10 -3.10 27.78 21.05
CA LEU A 10 -3.32 29.13 20.51
C LEU A 10 -4.68 29.18 19.81
N LEU A 11 -5.35 30.31 19.96
CA LEU A 11 -6.76 30.65 19.68
C LEU A 11 -7.23 30.56 18.21
N THR A 12 -6.89 29.50 17.50
CA THR A 12 -7.50 29.16 16.20
C THR A 12 -7.99 27.71 16.27
N THR A 13 -9.15 27.46 15.69
CA THR A 13 -9.82 26.15 15.65
C THR A 13 -8.82 25.01 15.47
N VAL A 14 -8.62 24.21 16.53
CA VAL A 14 -7.79 23.01 16.47
C VAL A 14 -8.54 22.01 15.59
N ALA A 15 -8.25 22.02 14.30
CA ALA A 15 -8.55 20.89 13.44
C ALA A 15 -7.64 19.76 13.93
N VAL A 16 -8.20 18.82 14.68
CA VAL A 16 -7.57 17.52 14.90
C VAL A 16 -7.52 16.85 13.54
N VAL A 17 -6.40 17.00 12.83
CA VAL A 17 -6.12 16.16 11.66
C VAL A 17 -5.82 14.77 12.22
N CYS A 18 -6.85 13.96 12.39
CA CYS A 18 -6.72 12.51 12.43
C CYS A 18 -6.26 12.07 11.04
N GLY A 19 -4.96 12.19 10.76
CA GLY A 19 -4.37 11.87 9.46
C GLY A 19 -4.37 10.36 9.22
N GLY A 20 -5.01 9.94 8.14
CA GLY A 20 -4.97 8.59 7.60
C GLY A 20 -5.11 8.66 6.09
N TYR A 21 -4.75 7.58 5.38
CA TYR A 21 -5.00 7.53 3.94
C TYR A 21 -6.50 7.58 3.64
N THR A 22 -6.87 8.04 2.44
CA THR A 22 -8.28 8.17 2.06
C THR A 22 -9.01 6.83 2.18
N THR A 23 -10.20 6.85 2.78
CA THR A 23 -11.05 5.66 2.91
C THR A 23 -12.00 5.47 1.73
N LYS A 24 -11.92 6.36 0.73
CA LYS A 24 -12.79 6.37 -0.45
C LYS A 24 -12.80 5.02 -1.19
N TYR A 25 -11.68 4.30 -1.17
CA TYR A 25 -11.47 3.05 -1.90
C TYR A 25 -11.40 1.81 -1.00
N ASP A 26 -11.76 1.91 0.28
CA ASP A 26 -11.70 0.76 1.21
C ASP A 26 -12.64 -0.40 0.82
N ASN A 27 -13.66 -0.12 0.00
CA ASN A 27 -14.57 -1.14 -0.53
C ASN A 27 -14.24 -1.52 -2.00
N PHE A 28 -13.07 -1.14 -2.50
CA PHE A 28 -12.59 -1.54 -3.82
C PHE A 28 -12.47 -3.06 -3.90
N ASP A 29 -12.97 -3.66 -4.99
CA ASP A 29 -12.94 -5.10 -5.20
C ASP A 29 -11.55 -5.56 -5.67
N VAL A 30 -10.68 -5.82 -4.69
CA VAL A 30 -9.34 -6.33 -4.92
C VAL A 30 -9.38 -7.72 -5.58
N ASP A 31 -10.35 -8.57 -5.25
CA ASP A 31 -10.47 -9.92 -5.82
C ASP A 31 -10.73 -9.89 -7.32
N GLN A 32 -11.57 -8.96 -7.77
CA GLN A 32 -11.84 -8.78 -9.19
C GLN A 32 -10.55 -8.44 -9.96
N VAL A 33 -9.67 -7.62 -9.39
CA VAL A 33 -8.38 -7.30 -10.02
C VAL A 33 -7.44 -8.50 -9.98
N LEU A 34 -7.26 -9.14 -8.82
CA LEU A 34 -6.31 -10.25 -8.65
C LEU A 34 -6.64 -11.45 -9.55
N HIS A 35 -7.93 -11.76 -9.75
CA HIS A 35 -8.37 -12.88 -10.56
C HIS A 35 -8.64 -12.53 -12.04
N ASN A 36 -8.32 -11.30 -12.45
CA ASN A 36 -8.41 -10.88 -13.84
C ASN A 36 -7.03 -10.44 -14.34
N ASP A 37 -6.33 -11.33 -15.05
CA ASP A 37 -4.97 -11.08 -15.54
C ASP A 37 -4.82 -9.80 -16.35
N ARG A 38 -5.86 -9.39 -17.08
CA ARG A 38 -5.83 -8.13 -17.84
C ARG A 38 -5.83 -6.94 -16.88
N LEU A 39 -6.73 -6.92 -15.90
CA LEU A 39 -6.82 -5.84 -14.92
C LEU A 39 -5.57 -5.80 -14.04
N LEU A 40 -5.13 -6.95 -13.53
CA LEU A 40 -3.93 -7.04 -12.71
C LEU A 40 -2.70 -6.46 -13.42
N LYS A 41 -2.51 -6.79 -14.70
CA LYS A 41 -1.41 -6.23 -15.50
C LYS A 41 -1.53 -4.73 -15.67
N ARG A 42 -2.73 -4.18 -15.86
CA ARG A 42 -2.92 -2.71 -15.95
C ARG A 42 -2.57 -2.00 -14.64
N TYR A 43 -2.99 -2.53 -13.49
CA TYR A 43 -2.60 -1.99 -12.20
C TYR A 43 -1.09 -2.11 -11.97
N HIS A 44 -0.50 -3.25 -12.33
CA HIS A 44 0.94 -3.45 -12.23
C HIS A 44 1.72 -2.45 -13.10
N GLU A 45 1.35 -2.30 -14.38
CA GLU A 45 1.93 -1.32 -15.32
C GLU A 45 1.88 0.09 -14.75
N CYS A 46 0.75 0.48 -14.17
CA CYS A 46 0.59 1.77 -13.49
C CYS A 46 1.61 1.96 -12.36
N LEU A 47 1.76 0.96 -11.49
CA LEU A 47 2.59 1.03 -10.29
C LEU A 47 4.10 1.06 -10.61
N VAL A 48 4.55 0.29 -11.61
CA VAL A 48 5.98 0.22 -11.96
C VAL A 48 6.45 1.33 -12.90
N SER A 49 5.53 1.92 -13.66
CA SER A 49 5.82 3.03 -14.59
C SER A 49 6.23 4.32 -13.87
N ASP A 50 7.10 5.12 -14.49
CA ASP A 50 7.44 6.48 -14.03
C ASP A 50 6.35 7.51 -14.34
N SER A 51 5.41 7.16 -15.23
CA SER A 51 4.27 7.98 -15.59
C SER A 51 2.95 7.38 -15.10
N ASP A 52 1.91 8.20 -15.02
CA ASP A 52 0.56 7.79 -14.62
C ASP A 52 -0.38 7.56 -15.81
N ALA A 53 0.18 7.43 -17.02
CA ALA A 53 -0.59 7.32 -18.26
C ALA A 53 -1.49 6.06 -18.30
N ALA A 54 -1.03 4.97 -17.69
CA ALA A 54 -1.77 3.71 -17.60
C ALA A 54 -2.66 3.60 -16.35
N CYS A 55 -2.62 4.59 -15.46
CA CYS A 55 -3.27 4.49 -14.15
C CYS A 55 -4.73 4.95 -14.17
N THR A 56 -5.60 4.17 -13.53
CA THR A 56 -6.93 4.65 -13.12
C THR A 56 -6.80 5.64 -11.96
N VAL A 57 -7.89 6.29 -11.57
CA VAL A 57 -7.87 7.23 -10.42
C VAL A 57 -7.48 6.50 -9.13
N GLU A 58 -8.00 5.30 -8.92
CA GLU A 58 -7.67 4.41 -7.80
C GLU A 58 -6.19 3.99 -7.85
N GLY A 59 -5.70 3.62 -9.04
CA GLY A 59 -4.30 3.22 -9.22
C GLY A 59 -3.32 4.35 -8.92
N LYS A 60 -3.66 5.59 -9.29
CA LYS A 60 -2.84 6.78 -8.95
C LYS A 60 -2.77 7.03 -7.45
N GLU A 61 -3.91 6.89 -6.77
CA GLU A 61 -3.97 7.02 -5.31
C GLU A 61 -3.12 5.94 -4.64
N LEU A 62 -3.27 4.67 -5.05
CA LEU A 62 -2.45 3.59 -4.52
C LEU A 62 -0.96 3.83 -4.77
N LYS A 63 -0.60 4.23 -5.99
CA LYS A 63 0.79 4.51 -6.37
C LYS A 63 1.44 5.60 -5.53
N SER A 64 0.69 6.66 -5.19
CA SER A 64 1.19 7.79 -4.43
C SER A 64 1.44 7.47 -2.96
N VAL A 65 0.63 6.57 -2.37
CA VAL A 65 0.74 6.21 -0.94
C VAL A 65 1.76 5.11 -0.66
N ILE A 66 2.06 4.22 -1.61
CA ILE A 66 2.97 3.08 -1.38
C ILE A 66 4.34 3.50 -0.81
N PRO A 67 5.05 4.54 -1.33
CA PRO A 67 6.34 4.92 -0.79
C PRO A 67 6.29 5.31 0.70
N ASP A 68 5.30 6.11 1.08
CA ASP A 68 5.09 6.52 2.47
C ASP A 68 4.69 5.33 3.37
N ALA A 69 3.83 4.45 2.86
CA ALA A 69 3.41 3.24 3.59
C ALA A 69 4.58 2.30 3.87
N LEU A 70 5.52 2.15 2.93
CA LEU A 70 6.73 1.34 3.14
C LEU A 70 7.74 2.00 4.08
N GLN A 71 7.84 3.33 4.05
CA GLN A 71 8.74 4.07 4.93
C GLN A 71 8.25 4.11 6.38
N THR A 72 6.93 4.22 6.57
CA THR A 72 6.30 4.41 7.89
C THR A 72 5.62 3.14 8.42
N ASP A 73 5.87 1.99 7.79
CA ASP A 73 5.25 0.71 8.11
C ASP A 73 3.71 0.81 8.22
N CYS A 74 3.10 1.45 7.21
CA CYS A 74 1.66 1.63 7.06
C CYS A 74 1.01 2.34 8.28
N SER A 75 1.72 3.26 8.93
CA SER A 75 1.24 3.96 10.14
C SER A 75 -0.11 4.69 9.96
N GLN A 76 -0.41 5.11 8.73
CA GLN A 76 -1.64 5.80 8.34
C GLN A 76 -2.73 4.86 7.80
N CYS A 77 -2.45 3.56 7.70
CA CYS A 77 -3.37 2.56 7.17
C CYS A 77 -4.40 2.15 8.22
N ASN A 78 -5.65 2.05 7.79
CA ASN A 78 -6.68 1.39 8.59
C ASN A 78 -6.61 -0.13 8.45
N GLU A 79 -7.40 -0.84 9.26
CA GLU A 79 -7.39 -2.32 9.28
C GLU A 79 -7.83 -2.96 7.96
N LYS A 80 -8.74 -2.33 7.20
CA LYS A 80 -9.13 -2.83 5.88
C LYS A 80 -8.00 -2.72 4.87
N GLN A 81 -7.30 -1.58 4.87
CA GLN A 81 -6.17 -1.32 3.97
C GLN A 81 -5.01 -2.29 4.24
N LYS A 82 -4.72 -2.57 5.52
CA LYS A 82 -3.72 -3.59 5.91
C LYS A 82 -4.11 -4.99 5.44
N ALA A 83 -5.36 -5.41 5.71
CA ALA A 83 -5.86 -6.72 5.28
C ALA A 83 -5.86 -6.87 3.75
N GLN A 84 -6.22 -5.81 3.01
CA GLN A 84 -6.13 -5.79 1.55
C GLN A 84 -4.68 -5.87 1.07
N ALA A 85 -3.75 -5.14 1.70
CA ALA A 85 -2.33 -5.21 1.37
C ALA A 85 -1.75 -6.61 1.59
N GLU A 86 -1.99 -7.23 2.75
CA GLU A 86 -1.58 -8.61 3.05
C GLU A 86 -2.09 -9.60 2.00
N LYS A 87 -3.37 -9.47 1.61
CA LYS A 87 -4.00 -10.30 0.58
C LYS A 87 -3.32 -10.14 -0.78
N VAL A 88 -3.09 -8.89 -1.22
CA VAL A 88 -2.42 -8.61 -2.50
C VAL A 88 -0.99 -9.15 -2.49
N ILE A 89 -0.24 -8.90 -1.42
CA ILE A 89 1.14 -9.36 -1.27
C ILE A 89 1.19 -10.89 -1.33
N SER A 90 0.38 -11.58 -0.53
CA SER A 90 0.33 -13.05 -0.53
C SER A 90 -0.06 -13.61 -1.90
N PHE A 91 -1.07 -13.03 -2.56
CA PHE A 91 -1.46 -13.47 -3.90
C PHE A 91 -0.32 -13.31 -4.91
N LEU A 92 0.35 -12.16 -4.91
CA LEU A 92 1.44 -11.87 -5.86
C LEU A 92 2.65 -12.77 -5.63
N ILE A 93 3.03 -13.02 -4.37
CA ILE A 93 4.14 -13.92 -4.04
C ILE A 93 3.88 -15.33 -4.59
N HIS A 94 2.68 -15.86 -4.40
CA HIS A 94 2.36 -17.24 -4.78
C HIS A 94 2.04 -17.40 -6.27
N ASN A 95 1.31 -16.45 -6.86
CA ASN A 95 0.69 -16.64 -8.17
C ASN A 95 1.36 -15.83 -9.27
N LYS A 96 2.06 -14.74 -8.93
CA LYS A 96 2.62 -13.77 -9.89
C LYS A 96 4.01 -13.27 -9.45
N PRO A 97 4.98 -14.18 -9.21
CA PRO A 97 6.30 -13.83 -8.67
C PRO A 97 7.05 -12.80 -9.52
N ASP A 98 6.88 -12.81 -10.85
CA ASP A 98 7.49 -11.83 -11.75
C ASP A 98 6.96 -10.40 -11.52
N LEU A 99 5.65 -10.27 -11.27
CA LEU A 99 5.02 -8.99 -10.97
C LEU A 99 5.47 -8.50 -9.59
N TRP A 100 5.53 -9.41 -8.61
CA TRP A 100 6.04 -9.13 -7.27
C TRP A 100 7.49 -8.65 -7.30
N GLN A 101 8.37 -9.32 -8.05
CA GLN A 101 9.78 -8.91 -8.19
C GLN A 101 9.93 -7.52 -8.78
N SER A 102 9.10 -7.18 -9.77
CA SER A 102 9.12 -5.85 -10.39
C SER A 102 8.69 -4.74 -9.42
N LEU A 103 7.69 -5.01 -8.57
CA LEU A 103 7.26 -4.07 -7.52
C LEU A 103 8.34 -3.89 -6.45
N GLN A 104 8.99 -4.98 -6.02
CA GLN A 104 10.12 -4.91 -5.10
C GLN A 104 11.26 -4.04 -5.66
N ASN A 105 11.61 -4.24 -6.93
CA ASN A 105 12.65 -3.44 -7.57
C ASN A 105 12.28 -1.96 -7.67
N LYS A 106 10.98 -1.65 -7.84
CA LYS A 106 10.48 -0.27 -7.94
C LYS A 106 10.48 0.46 -6.59
N TYR A 107 10.00 -0.21 -5.55
CA TYR A 107 9.66 0.46 -4.28
C TYR A 107 10.59 0.11 -3.11
N ASP A 108 11.33 -1.01 -3.19
CA ASP A 108 12.28 -1.46 -2.16
C ASP A 108 13.57 -2.01 -2.82
N PRO A 109 14.28 -1.18 -3.61
CA PRO A 109 15.46 -1.62 -4.38
C PRO A 109 16.63 -2.07 -3.49
N ASP A 110 16.76 -1.52 -2.28
CA ASP A 110 17.81 -1.90 -1.31
C ASP A 110 17.41 -3.08 -0.40
N GLY A 111 16.15 -3.52 -0.51
CA GLY A 111 15.56 -4.59 0.28
C GLY A 111 15.38 -4.23 1.75
N SER A 112 15.45 -2.96 2.13
CA SER A 112 15.35 -2.53 3.52
C SER A 112 14.00 -2.88 4.13
N TYR A 113 12.89 -2.70 3.40
CA TYR A 113 11.56 -3.07 3.88
C TYR A 113 11.47 -4.59 4.06
N ARG A 114 11.87 -5.36 3.05
CA ARG A 114 11.86 -6.83 3.13
C ARG A 114 12.72 -7.40 4.25
N LYS A 115 13.88 -6.79 4.52
CA LYS A 115 14.74 -7.20 5.64
C LYS A 115 14.06 -6.95 6.98
N ARG A 116 13.39 -5.80 7.16
CA ARG A 116 12.65 -5.49 8.41
C ARG A 116 11.45 -6.41 8.62
N HIS A 117 10.78 -6.81 7.54
CA HIS A 117 9.52 -7.57 7.56
C HIS A 117 9.66 -9.03 7.08
N ASP A 118 10.87 -9.59 7.11
CA ASP A 118 11.17 -10.94 6.56
C ASP A 118 10.28 -12.03 7.17
N ALA A 119 10.04 -11.98 8.48
CA ALA A 119 9.19 -12.96 9.17
C ALA A 119 7.73 -12.91 8.71
N GLU A 120 7.20 -11.71 8.48
CA GLU A 120 5.82 -11.52 8.00
C GLU A 120 5.69 -11.96 6.55
N LEU A 121 6.62 -11.56 5.69
CA LEU A 121 6.64 -11.96 4.29
C LEU A 121 6.77 -13.48 4.13
N LYS A 122 7.59 -14.14 4.95
CA LYS A 122 7.68 -15.62 4.99
C LYS A 122 6.36 -16.27 5.38
N LYS A 123 5.65 -15.70 6.36
CA LYS A 123 4.32 -16.19 6.75
C LYS A 123 3.31 -16.04 5.63
N LEU A 124 3.37 -14.93 4.87
CA LEU A 124 2.50 -14.68 3.72
C LEU A 124 2.85 -15.52 2.49
N SER A 125 4.04 -16.15 2.46
CA SER A 125 4.55 -17.01 1.40
C SER A 125 4.53 -18.51 1.74
N SER A 126 3.94 -18.87 2.90
CA SER A 126 3.90 -20.24 3.42
C SER A 126 2.54 -20.90 3.23
#